data_AF-A0A916W5G4-F1
#
_entry.id   AF-A0A916W5G4-F1
#
_cell.length_a   1.000
_cell.length_b   1.000
_cell.length_c   1.000
_cell.angle_alpha   90.00
_cell.angle_beta   90.00
_cell.angle_gamma   90.00
#
_symmetry.space_group_name_H-M   'P 1'
#
loop_
_entity.id
_entity.type
_entity.pdbx_description
1 polymer ?
#
loop_
_entity_poly.entity_id
_entity_poly.type
_entity_poly.pdbx_seq_one_letter_code
_entity_poly.pdbx_strand_id
1 'polypeptide(L)'
;MQVQFGTTPFGGRPMSLALLAAQRNAAEQIPAGRSVDKWQLYRNLCEAKAIIGVGDRSLAVLSALLSFYPETELSEENGLIVFPSNQQLSLRAHGMAGPTLRRHIAALVKAGLIIRRDSPNGKRYARKSRAGQVEEAFGFSLAPLLARADEIASAADHVRAEMAALRMTRERVTLLRRDIGKLIDAAMEEQLEGDWDKVWQAFRSVVEAIPRRASLDELRAICDQLVAIRQIVDKMLEIKDNSSEIILSHIQNPILKLNRLRKKLGSILRPIETRKAHPQAIR
;
A
#
# COMPACT_ATOMS: atom_id res chain seq x y z
N MET A 1 -41.65 3.57 -23.72
CA MET A 1 -40.96 4.25 -22.60
C MET A 1 -41.80 4.06 -21.35
N GLN A 2 -41.36 3.25 -20.38
CA GLN A 2 -42.05 3.14 -19.10
C GLN A 2 -41.66 4.35 -18.24
N VAL A 3 -42.65 5.11 -17.79
CA VAL A 3 -42.45 6.27 -16.90
C VAL A 3 -42.14 5.73 -15.50
N GLN A 4 -40.96 6.04 -14.95
CA GLN A 4 -40.61 5.65 -13.58
C GLN A 4 -41.31 6.57 -12.58
N PHE A 5 -42.14 6.00 -11.70
CA PHE A 5 -42.84 6.72 -10.63
C PHE A 5 -42.04 6.71 -9.31
N GLY A 6 -42.25 7.72 -8.45
CA GLY A 6 -41.64 7.78 -7.10
C GLY A 6 -40.16 8.18 -7.05
N THR A 7 -39.65 8.79 -8.12
CA THR A 7 -38.28 9.31 -8.21
C THR A 7 -38.12 10.69 -7.56
N THR A 8 -39.20 11.43 -7.34
CA THR A 8 -39.15 12.73 -6.66
C THR A 8 -39.30 12.57 -5.13
N PRO A 9 -38.55 13.35 -4.32
CA PRO A 9 -38.71 13.37 -2.87
C PRO A 9 -40.16 13.66 -2.45
N PHE A 10 -40.67 12.94 -1.46
CA PHE A 10 -42.01 13.18 -0.92
C PHE A 10 -41.96 14.11 0.29
N GLY A 11 -42.95 15.00 0.43
CA GLY A 11 -43.03 16.01 1.50
C GLY A 11 -42.24 17.29 1.18
N GLY A 12 -41.88 18.09 2.21
CA GLY A 12 -41.27 19.42 2.05
C GLY A 12 -39.80 19.46 1.61
N ARG A 13 -39.27 18.40 0.97
CA ARG A 13 -37.88 18.37 0.51
C ARG A 13 -37.80 18.80 -0.97
N PRO A 14 -36.98 19.82 -1.29
CA PRO A 14 -36.79 20.23 -2.68
C PRO A 14 -36.02 19.18 -3.46
N MET A 15 -36.35 19.07 -4.73
CA MET A 15 -35.61 18.27 -5.70
C MET A 15 -34.33 19.00 -6.08
N SER A 16 -33.19 18.29 -6.18
CA SER A 16 -31.91 18.89 -6.56
C SER A 16 -31.37 18.25 -7.85
N LEU A 17 -30.64 19.05 -8.65
CA LEU A 17 -30.02 18.55 -9.89
C LEU A 17 -29.04 17.40 -9.63
N ALA A 18 -28.36 17.40 -8.47
CA ALA A 18 -27.50 16.30 -8.06
C ALA A 18 -28.28 14.98 -7.84
N LEU A 19 -29.52 15.07 -7.32
CA LEU A 19 -30.39 13.90 -7.13
C LEU A 19 -30.89 13.34 -8.48
N LEU A 20 -31.24 14.23 -9.42
CA LEU A 20 -31.60 13.86 -10.80
C LEU A 20 -30.43 13.18 -11.52
N ALA A 21 -29.24 13.76 -11.44
CA ALA A 21 -28.04 13.20 -12.05
C ALA A 21 -27.71 11.82 -11.46
N ALA A 22 -27.82 11.65 -10.13
CA ALA A 22 -27.61 10.36 -9.49
C ALA A 22 -28.64 9.30 -9.95
N GLN A 23 -29.91 9.69 -10.14
CA GLN A 23 -30.94 8.79 -10.67
C GLN A 23 -30.72 8.40 -12.12
N ARG A 24 -30.33 9.37 -12.95
CA ARG A 24 -30.06 9.16 -14.36
C ARG A 24 -28.83 8.28 -14.57
N ASN A 25 -27.75 8.55 -13.84
CA ASN A 25 -26.53 7.75 -13.87
C ASN A 25 -26.79 6.31 -13.40
N ALA A 26 -27.59 6.11 -12.35
CA ALA A 26 -27.94 4.77 -11.88
C ALA A 26 -28.79 3.96 -12.89
N ALA A 27 -29.49 4.62 -13.82
CA ALA A 27 -30.31 3.96 -14.84
C ALA A 27 -29.60 3.83 -16.20
N GLU A 28 -28.65 4.72 -16.51
CA GLU A 28 -27.98 4.78 -17.83
C GLU A 28 -26.56 4.17 -17.81
N GLN A 29 -25.92 3.99 -16.64
CA GLN A 29 -24.50 3.59 -16.53
C GLN A 29 -24.27 2.16 -16.05
N ILE A 30 -25.31 1.33 -15.87
CA ILE A 30 -25.12 -0.08 -15.51
C ILE A 30 -25.08 -0.90 -16.81
N PRO A 31 -23.93 -1.49 -17.19
CA PRO A 31 -23.87 -2.43 -18.29
C PRO A 31 -24.80 -3.63 -18.04
N ALA A 32 -25.51 -4.07 -19.08
CA ALA A 32 -26.35 -5.26 -19.00
C ALA A 32 -25.54 -6.47 -18.49
N GLY A 33 -26.08 -7.18 -17.50
CA GLY A 33 -25.42 -8.34 -16.88
C GLY A 33 -24.32 -8.01 -15.87
N ARG A 34 -24.13 -6.72 -15.51
CA ARG A 34 -23.16 -6.36 -14.47
C ARG A 34 -23.56 -6.93 -13.12
N SER A 35 -22.63 -7.66 -12.50
CA SER A 35 -22.77 -8.25 -11.18
C SER A 35 -21.54 -7.95 -10.33
N VAL A 36 -21.74 -7.60 -9.05
CA VAL A 36 -20.65 -7.30 -8.12
C VAL A 36 -20.96 -7.87 -6.74
N ASP A 37 -19.97 -8.51 -6.10
CA ASP A 37 -20.08 -8.97 -4.71
C ASP A 37 -20.30 -7.78 -3.76
N LYS A 38 -21.42 -7.79 -3.03
CA LYS A 38 -21.83 -6.68 -2.16
C LYS A 38 -20.87 -6.45 -0.99
N TRP A 39 -20.23 -7.50 -0.49
CA TRP A 39 -19.31 -7.42 0.64
C TRP A 39 -17.90 -7.00 0.21
N GLN A 40 -17.47 -7.40 -0.98
CA GLN A 40 -16.25 -6.83 -1.59
C GLN A 40 -16.42 -5.34 -1.84
N LEU A 41 -17.55 -4.93 -2.39
CA LEU A 41 -17.86 -3.51 -2.60
C LEU A 41 -17.90 -2.73 -1.27
N TYR A 42 -18.51 -3.31 -0.23
CA TYR A 42 -18.52 -2.72 1.10
C TYR A 42 -17.12 -2.57 1.69
N ARG A 43 -16.24 -3.59 1.53
CA ARG A 43 -14.83 -3.49 1.95
C ARG A 43 -14.10 -2.36 1.24
N ASN A 44 -14.27 -2.25 -0.09
CA ASN A 44 -13.70 -1.15 -0.86
C ASN A 44 -14.18 0.22 -0.36
N LEU A 45 -15.47 0.36 -0.02
CA LEU A 45 -16.02 1.58 0.57
C LEU A 45 -15.42 1.90 1.95
N CYS A 46 -15.17 0.89 2.79
CA CYS A 46 -14.51 1.09 4.08
C CYS A 46 -13.09 1.63 3.94
N GLU A 47 -12.35 1.13 2.96
CA GLU A 47 -10.98 1.60 2.64
C GLU A 47 -11.02 3.00 2.02
N ALA A 48 -11.90 3.23 1.06
CA ALA A 48 -12.02 4.48 0.31
C ALA A 48 -12.89 5.57 1.00
N LYS A 49 -13.31 5.36 2.25
CA LYS A 49 -14.32 6.21 2.94
C LYS A 49 -13.98 7.70 2.95
N ALA A 50 -12.68 8.03 3.06
CA ALA A 50 -12.19 9.40 3.05
C ALA A 50 -12.36 10.06 1.67
N ILE A 51 -12.05 9.33 0.59
CA ILE A 51 -12.17 9.79 -0.80
C ILE A 51 -13.66 9.94 -1.17
N ILE A 52 -14.48 8.96 -0.79
CA ILE A 52 -15.93 8.96 -1.08
C ILE A 52 -16.71 9.95 -0.19
N GLY A 53 -16.10 10.46 0.88
CA GLY A 53 -16.70 11.46 1.76
C GLY A 53 -17.78 10.91 2.70
N VAL A 54 -17.62 9.66 3.15
CA VAL A 54 -18.57 8.99 4.06
C VAL A 54 -17.91 8.57 5.37
N GLY A 55 -18.63 8.75 6.48
CA GLY A 55 -18.16 8.36 7.82
C GLY A 55 -18.53 6.93 8.20
N ASP A 56 -17.84 6.38 9.21
CA ASP A 56 -18.01 4.99 9.69
C ASP A 56 -19.46 4.66 10.08
N ARG A 57 -20.16 5.59 10.74
CA ARG A 57 -21.58 5.39 11.09
C ARG A 57 -22.49 5.32 9.86
N SER A 58 -22.16 6.02 8.77
CA SER A 58 -22.90 5.90 7.52
C SER A 58 -22.63 4.55 6.85
N LEU A 59 -21.39 4.07 6.89
CA LEU A 59 -21.03 2.73 6.41
C LEU A 59 -21.72 1.62 7.22
N ALA A 60 -21.85 1.76 8.54
CA ALA A 60 -22.62 0.82 9.35
C ALA A 60 -24.10 0.72 8.90
N VAL A 61 -24.72 1.86 8.57
CA VAL A 61 -26.07 1.88 8.00
C VAL A 61 -26.10 1.24 6.61
N LEU A 62 -25.07 1.45 5.79
CA LEU A 62 -24.97 0.83 4.47
C LEU A 62 -24.83 -0.69 4.57
N SER A 63 -23.97 -1.20 5.45
CA SER A 63 -23.84 -2.64 5.76
C SER A 63 -25.18 -3.22 6.19
N ALA A 64 -25.89 -2.51 7.07
CA ALA A 64 -27.23 -2.90 7.50
C ALA A 64 -28.20 -2.96 6.30
N LEU A 65 -28.19 -2.00 5.37
CA LEU A 65 -28.99 -2.05 4.14
C LEU A 65 -28.63 -3.26 3.26
N LEU A 66 -27.34 -3.50 3.01
CA LEU A 66 -26.84 -4.62 2.21
C LEU A 66 -27.22 -5.98 2.79
N SER A 67 -27.35 -6.08 4.12
CA SER A 67 -27.80 -7.31 4.78
C SER A 67 -29.27 -7.67 4.53
N PHE A 68 -30.10 -6.73 4.05
CA PHE A 68 -31.50 -7.01 3.65
C PHE A 68 -31.61 -7.44 2.18
N TYR A 69 -30.54 -7.30 1.41
CA TYR A 69 -30.47 -7.80 0.05
C TYR A 69 -30.11 -9.30 0.12
N PRO A 70 -30.96 -10.21 -0.41
CA PRO A 70 -30.83 -11.65 -0.18
C PRO A 70 -29.59 -12.24 -0.85
N GLU A 71 -29.31 -11.83 -2.08
CA GLU A 71 -28.22 -12.38 -2.89
C GLU A 71 -26.86 -11.82 -2.47
N THR A 72 -25.79 -12.57 -2.70
CA THR A 72 -24.42 -12.09 -2.44
C THR A 72 -24.01 -11.05 -3.48
N GLU A 73 -24.51 -11.22 -4.70
CA GLU A 73 -24.18 -10.43 -5.87
C GLU A 73 -25.25 -9.37 -6.16
N LEU A 74 -24.83 -8.11 -6.24
CA LEU A 74 -25.65 -7.00 -6.70
C LEU A 74 -25.74 -7.05 -8.21
N SER A 75 -26.94 -7.33 -8.73
CA SER A 75 -27.25 -7.34 -10.16
C SER A 75 -28.63 -6.71 -10.40
N GLU A 76 -28.86 -6.20 -11.61
CA GLU A 76 -30.18 -5.66 -11.97
C GLU A 76 -31.27 -6.75 -12.00
N GLU A 77 -30.89 -7.98 -12.36
CA GLU A 77 -31.77 -9.14 -12.49
C GLU A 77 -32.48 -9.48 -11.17
N ASN A 78 -31.80 -9.28 -10.05
CA ASN A 78 -32.27 -9.67 -8.73
C ASN A 78 -33.04 -8.54 -8.00
N GLY A 79 -33.17 -7.38 -8.64
CA GLY A 79 -33.87 -6.21 -8.12
C GLY A 79 -33.09 -5.47 -7.03
N LEU A 80 -32.63 -4.26 -7.32
CA LEU A 80 -31.72 -3.51 -6.44
C LEU A 80 -32.41 -2.70 -5.33
N ILE A 81 -33.65 -3.03 -4.95
CA ILE A 81 -34.43 -2.23 -3.99
C ILE A 81 -34.66 -3.00 -2.70
N VAL A 82 -34.21 -2.44 -1.58
CA VAL A 82 -34.45 -2.97 -0.22
C VAL A 82 -35.43 -2.10 0.56
N PHE A 83 -36.28 -2.70 1.37
CA PHE A 83 -37.35 -2.00 2.10
C PHE A 83 -37.39 -2.34 3.61
N PRO A 84 -36.28 -2.22 4.36
CA PRO A 84 -36.29 -2.52 5.79
C PRO A 84 -37.09 -1.50 6.61
N SER A 85 -37.71 -1.98 7.69
CA SER A 85 -38.30 -1.12 8.70
C SER A 85 -37.20 -0.34 9.44
N ASN A 86 -37.50 0.86 9.94
CA ASN A 86 -36.51 1.64 10.70
C ASN A 86 -36.04 0.90 11.97
N GLN A 87 -36.90 0.08 12.56
CA GLN A 87 -36.56 -0.73 13.74
C GLN A 87 -35.56 -1.83 13.39
N GLN A 88 -35.80 -2.59 12.32
CA GLN A 88 -34.87 -3.64 11.86
C GLN A 88 -33.55 -3.05 11.37
N LEU A 89 -33.62 -1.92 10.65
CA LEU A 89 -32.42 -1.22 10.19
C LEU A 89 -31.59 -0.67 11.36
N SER A 90 -32.25 -0.12 12.38
CA SER A 90 -31.60 0.32 13.62
C SER A 90 -30.91 -0.84 14.33
N LEU A 91 -31.59 -1.98 14.49
CA LEU A 91 -31.04 -3.18 15.13
C LEU A 91 -29.73 -3.62 14.45
N ARG A 92 -29.73 -3.74 13.11
CA ARG A 92 -28.56 -4.16 12.33
C ARG A 92 -27.47 -3.09 12.23
N ALA A 93 -27.83 -1.82 12.39
CA ALA A 93 -26.88 -0.70 12.50
C ALA A 93 -26.47 -0.45 13.96
N HIS A 94 -26.25 -1.52 14.74
CA HIS A 94 -25.80 -1.47 16.13
C HIS A 94 -26.69 -0.66 17.09
N GLY A 95 -28.01 -0.77 16.93
CA GLY A 95 -28.98 -0.08 17.80
C GLY A 95 -29.04 1.44 17.59
N MET A 96 -28.65 1.92 16.41
CA MET A 96 -28.61 3.35 16.12
C MET A 96 -29.98 4.01 16.29
N ALA A 97 -30.06 5.06 17.12
CA ALA A 97 -31.29 5.80 17.37
C ALA A 97 -31.89 6.39 16.08
N GLY A 98 -33.22 6.46 16.00
CA GLY A 98 -33.96 6.88 14.80
C GLY A 98 -33.52 8.22 14.18
N PRO A 99 -33.31 9.31 14.95
CA PRO A 99 -32.80 10.57 14.40
C PRO A 99 -31.41 10.44 13.77
N THR A 100 -30.51 9.71 14.43
CA THR A 100 -29.14 9.43 13.96
C THR A 100 -29.16 8.58 12.70
N LEU A 101 -30.02 7.55 12.65
CA LEU A 101 -30.23 6.72 11.48
C LEU A 101 -30.68 7.55 10.28
N ARG A 102 -31.66 8.44 10.45
CA ARG A 102 -32.12 9.34 9.37
C ARG A 102 -31.03 10.28 8.88
N ARG A 103 -30.17 10.79 9.77
CA ARG A 103 -29.02 11.63 9.41
C ARG A 103 -28.03 10.85 8.53
N HIS A 104 -27.68 9.62 8.91
CA HIS A 104 -26.73 8.81 8.16
C HIS A 104 -27.30 8.30 6.83
N ILE A 105 -28.61 7.98 6.78
CA ILE A 105 -29.30 7.73 5.49
C ILE A 105 -29.20 8.95 4.58
N ALA A 106 -29.43 10.15 5.10
CA ALA A 106 -29.29 11.38 4.30
C ALA A 106 -27.85 11.59 3.82
N ALA A 107 -26.85 11.23 4.63
CA ALA A 107 -25.44 11.27 4.22
C ALA A 107 -25.14 10.27 3.08
N LEU A 108 -25.67 9.05 3.15
CA LEU A 108 -25.53 8.06 2.07
C LEU A 108 -26.20 8.51 0.76
N VAL A 109 -27.38 9.14 0.87
CA VAL A 109 -28.06 9.74 -0.30
C VAL A 109 -27.26 10.91 -0.86
N LYS A 110 -26.75 11.80 0.00
CA LYS A 110 -25.92 12.94 -0.42
C LYS A 110 -24.64 12.48 -1.10
N ALA A 111 -24.02 11.40 -0.61
CA ALA A 111 -22.85 10.79 -1.23
C ALA A 111 -23.18 9.99 -2.51
N GLY A 112 -24.46 9.91 -2.91
CA GLY A 112 -24.88 9.17 -4.10
C GLY A 112 -24.64 7.67 -4.02
N LEU A 113 -24.59 7.10 -2.80
CA LEU A 113 -24.43 5.66 -2.60
C LEU A 113 -25.76 4.91 -2.59
N ILE A 114 -26.85 5.59 -2.22
CA ILE A 114 -28.20 5.04 -2.26
C ILE A 114 -29.17 6.08 -2.79
N ILE A 115 -30.25 5.64 -3.43
CA ILE A 115 -31.39 6.49 -3.77
C ILE A 115 -32.57 6.12 -2.90
N ARG A 116 -33.26 7.13 -2.38
CA ARG A 116 -34.49 6.92 -1.62
C ARG A 116 -35.69 6.98 -2.56
N ARG A 117 -36.48 5.91 -2.61
CA ARG A 117 -37.79 5.86 -3.28
C ARG A 117 -38.88 5.96 -2.23
N ASP A 118 -39.39 7.17 -2.03
CA ASP A 118 -40.45 7.43 -1.05
C ASP A 118 -41.83 7.06 -1.63
N SER A 119 -42.70 6.46 -0.82
CA SER A 119 -44.09 6.21 -1.21
C SER A 119 -44.97 7.43 -0.99
N PRO A 120 -46.10 7.55 -1.74
CA PRO A 120 -47.08 8.63 -1.59
C PRO A 120 -47.69 8.77 -0.19
N ASN A 121 -47.55 7.77 0.69
CA ASN A 121 -48.16 7.75 2.02
C ASN A 121 -47.12 7.81 3.16
N GLY A 122 -45.85 8.07 2.85
CA GLY A 122 -44.77 8.17 3.85
C GLY A 122 -44.40 6.86 4.55
N LYS A 123 -45.02 5.72 4.19
CA LYS A 123 -44.74 4.38 4.69
C LYS A 123 -43.95 3.58 3.65
N ARG A 124 -42.99 2.76 4.09
CA ARG A 124 -42.23 1.84 3.22
C ARG A 124 -43.00 0.53 3.09
N TYR A 125 -43.55 0.25 1.91
CA TYR A 125 -44.23 -1.00 1.60
C TYR A 125 -43.94 -1.40 0.15
N ALA A 126 -43.85 -2.70 -0.11
CA ALA A 126 -43.86 -3.25 -1.46
C ALA A 126 -45.30 -3.69 -1.79
N ARG A 127 -45.86 -3.24 -2.92
CA ARG A 127 -47.08 -3.83 -3.46
C ARG A 127 -46.69 -5.02 -4.33
N LYS A 128 -47.13 -6.22 -3.95
CA LYS A 128 -47.11 -7.39 -4.82
C LYS A 128 -48.38 -7.33 -5.68
N SER A 129 -48.22 -7.46 -6.99
CA SER A 129 -49.33 -7.66 -7.93
C SER A 129 -50.10 -8.94 -7.59
N ARG A 130 -51.33 -9.08 -8.09
CA ARG A 130 -52.17 -10.30 -7.95
C ARG A 130 -51.46 -11.57 -8.46
N ALA A 131 -50.41 -11.42 -9.28
CA ALA A 131 -49.57 -12.50 -9.81
C ALA A 131 -48.27 -12.75 -9.02
N GLY A 132 -48.07 -12.13 -7.85
CA GLY A 132 -46.91 -12.37 -6.98
C GLY A 132 -45.62 -11.62 -7.35
N GLN A 133 -45.58 -10.92 -8.48
CA GLN A 133 -44.48 -10.03 -8.87
C GLN A 133 -44.55 -8.68 -8.13
N VAL A 134 -43.40 -8.12 -7.73
CA VAL A 134 -43.30 -6.81 -7.07
C VAL A 134 -43.57 -5.73 -8.11
N GLU A 135 -44.75 -5.11 -8.06
CA GLU A 135 -45.21 -4.14 -9.06
C GLU A 135 -44.66 -2.73 -8.78
N GLU A 136 -44.50 -2.38 -7.50
CA GLU A 136 -43.92 -1.10 -7.06
C GLU A 136 -43.14 -1.28 -5.74
N ALA A 137 -41.86 -0.91 -5.72
CA ALA A 137 -40.98 -1.01 -4.55
C ALA A 137 -40.58 0.37 -4.00
N PHE A 138 -41.14 0.73 -2.84
CA PHE A 138 -40.84 1.97 -2.12
C PHE A 138 -39.88 1.71 -0.96
N GLY A 139 -38.61 2.07 -1.14
CA GLY A 139 -37.51 1.74 -0.22
C GLY A 139 -36.20 2.46 -0.57
N PHE A 140 -35.08 1.76 -0.46
CA PHE A 140 -33.76 2.24 -0.85
C PHE A 140 -33.26 1.47 -2.06
N SER A 141 -32.95 2.18 -3.13
CA SER A 141 -32.27 1.62 -4.30
C SER A 141 -30.76 1.62 -4.08
N LEU A 142 -30.17 0.44 -4.26
CA LEU A 142 -28.75 0.16 -4.26
C LEU A 142 -28.12 0.27 -5.65
N ALA A 143 -28.90 0.62 -6.69
CA ALA A 143 -28.40 0.80 -8.06
C ALA A 143 -27.16 1.72 -8.17
N PRO A 144 -27.04 2.83 -7.40
CA PRO A 144 -25.83 3.65 -7.46
C PRO A 144 -24.55 2.92 -7.04
N LEU A 145 -24.64 1.92 -6.15
CA LEU A 145 -23.50 1.11 -5.75
C LEU A 145 -22.98 0.27 -6.91
N LEU A 146 -23.88 -0.31 -7.70
CA LEU A 146 -23.54 -1.13 -8.86
C LEU A 146 -22.96 -0.27 -9.99
N ALA A 147 -23.57 0.88 -10.26
CA ALA A 147 -23.09 1.83 -11.27
C ALA A 147 -21.70 2.40 -10.94
N ARG A 148 -21.41 2.65 -9.66
CA ARG A 148 -20.14 3.24 -9.20
C ARG A 148 -19.14 2.21 -8.70
N ALA A 149 -19.36 0.92 -8.97
CA ALA A 149 -18.51 -0.13 -8.43
C ALA A 149 -17.04 0.01 -8.86
N ASP A 150 -16.78 0.41 -10.11
CA ASP A 150 -15.42 0.62 -10.63
C ASP A 150 -14.75 1.86 -10.00
N GLU A 151 -15.49 2.96 -9.85
CA GLU A 151 -15.02 4.18 -9.16
C GLU A 151 -14.60 3.85 -7.72
N ILE A 152 -15.44 3.11 -6.99
CA ILE A 152 -15.20 2.69 -5.61
C ILE A 152 -13.99 1.75 -5.53
N ALA A 153 -13.89 0.78 -6.45
CA ALA A 153 -12.76 -0.15 -6.51
C ALA A 153 -11.44 0.59 -6.78
N SER A 154 -11.43 1.50 -7.75
CA SER A 154 -10.26 2.32 -8.08
C SER A 154 -9.83 3.21 -6.91
N ALA A 155 -10.78 3.83 -6.21
CA ALA A 155 -10.49 4.62 -5.01
C ALA A 155 -9.88 3.75 -3.89
N ALA A 156 -10.36 2.53 -3.70
CA ALA A 156 -9.81 1.59 -2.72
C ALA A 156 -8.40 1.11 -3.12
N ASP A 157 -8.18 0.81 -4.40
CA ASP A 157 -6.87 0.44 -4.94
C ASP A 157 -5.84 1.56 -4.74
N HIS A 158 -6.25 2.82 -4.94
CA HIS A 158 -5.40 3.99 -4.68
C HIS A 158 -4.96 4.04 -3.22
N VAL A 159 -5.91 3.94 -2.27
CA VAL A 159 -5.61 3.95 -0.83
C VAL A 159 -4.69 2.78 -0.45
N ARG A 160 -4.94 1.58 -0.99
CA ARG A 160 -4.08 0.41 -0.75
C ARG A 160 -2.66 0.63 -1.30
N ALA A 161 -2.53 1.20 -2.49
CA ALA A 161 -1.23 1.51 -3.09
C ALA A 161 -0.45 2.54 -2.27
N GLU A 162 -1.10 3.61 -1.81
CA GLU A 162 -0.48 4.61 -0.95
C GLU A 162 0.00 4.01 0.39
N MET A 163 -0.85 3.20 1.02
CA MET A 163 -0.51 2.54 2.29
C MET A 163 0.63 1.52 2.11
N ALA A 164 0.65 0.78 1.01
CA ALA A 164 1.73 -0.14 0.67
C ALA A 164 3.04 0.62 0.43
N ALA A 165 3.02 1.70 -0.35
CA ALA A 165 4.19 2.54 -0.61
C ALA A 165 4.75 3.15 0.69
N LEU A 166 3.88 3.61 1.58
CA LEU A 166 4.25 4.13 2.89
C LEU A 166 4.91 3.05 3.76
N ARG A 167 4.33 1.84 3.80
CA ARG A 167 4.90 0.70 4.52
C ARG A 167 6.28 0.32 3.99
N MET A 168 6.42 0.13 2.68
CA MET A 168 7.68 -0.25 2.04
C MET A 168 8.77 0.80 2.27
N THR A 169 8.43 2.09 2.16
CA THR A 169 9.39 3.18 2.38
C THR A 169 9.85 3.22 3.84
N ARG A 170 8.94 3.02 4.81
CA ARG A 170 9.31 2.93 6.24
C ARG A 170 10.22 1.75 6.53
N GLU A 171 9.94 0.60 5.95
CA GLU A 171 10.77 -0.59 6.08
C GLU A 171 12.19 -0.31 5.54
N ARG A 172 12.28 0.25 4.33
CA ARG A 172 13.56 0.63 3.72
C ARG A 172 14.35 1.63 4.56
N VAL A 173 13.71 2.67 5.08
CA VAL A 173 14.34 3.63 6.00
C VAL A 173 14.86 2.93 7.25
N THR A 174 14.10 2.00 7.82
CA THR A 174 14.50 1.24 9.01
C THR A 174 15.73 0.37 8.73
N LEU A 175 15.76 -0.32 7.59
CA LEU A 175 16.90 -1.14 7.17
C LEU A 175 18.14 -0.29 6.91
N LEU A 176 18.01 0.78 6.12
CA LEU A 176 19.13 1.69 5.83
C LEU A 176 19.74 2.28 7.11
N ARG A 177 18.91 2.70 8.07
CA ARG A 177 19.40 3.21 9.35
C ARG A 177 20.20 2.17 10.11
N ARG A 178 19.72 0.94 10.16
CA ARG A 178 20.40 -0.17 10.84
C ARG A 178 21.74 -0.47 10.16
N ASP A 179 21.74 -0.56 8.83
CA ASP A 179 22.90 -0.97 8.07
C ASP A 179 23.99 0.10 8.10
N ILE A 180 23.64 1.37 7.85
CA ILE A 180 24.59 2.49 7.91
C ILE A 180 25.23 2.57 9.29
N GLY A 181 24.42 2.50 10.37
CA GLY A 181 24.94 2.53 11.73
C GLY A 181 25.97 1.42 11.98
N LYS A 182 25.60 0.17 11.64
CA LYS A 182 26.50 -0.98 11.81
C LYS A 182 27.80 -0.89 11.00
N LEU A 183 27.73 -0.38 9.78
CA LEU A 183 28.91 -0.25 8.93
C LEU A 183 29.87 0.82 9.44
N ILE A 184 29.33 1.95 9.90
CA ILE A 184 30.14 3.01 10.51
C ILE A 184 30.75 2.50 11.82
N ASP A 185 29.97 1.86 12.69
CA ASP A 185 30.45 1.29 13.95
C ASP A 185 31.62 0.30 13.69
N ALA A 186 31.46 -0.63 12.76
CA ALA A 186 32.50 -1.59 12.39
C ALA A 186 33.76 -0.91 11.83
N ALA A 187 33.59 0.12 10.98
CA ALA A 187 34.72 0.85 10.42
C ALA A 187 35.50 1.64 11.49
N MET A 188 34.81 2.20 12.47
CA MET A 188 35.45 2.89 13.59
C MET A 188 36.14 1.91 14.54
N GLU A 189 35.54 0.76 14.83
CA GLU A 189 36.13 -0.31 15.65
C GLU A 189 37.41 -0.88 15.03
N GLU A 190 37.42 -1.07 13.70
CA GLU A 190 38.62 -1.50 12.96
C GLU A 190 39.62 -0.38 12.69
N GLN A 191 39.35 0.86 13.14
CA GLN A 191 40.21 2.04 12.95
C GLN A 191 40.54 2.31 11.47
N LEU A 192 39.53 2.19 10.61
CA LEU A 192 39.73 2.37 9.16
C LEU A 192 40.05 3.82 8.83
N GLU A 193 40.99 4.03 7.90
CA GLU A 193 41.29 5.37 7.39
C GLU A 193 40.05 5.96 6.69
N GLY A 194 39.68 7.18 7.07
CA GLY A 194 38.51 7.86 6.53
C GLY A 194 37.91 8.83 7.52
N ASP A 195 37.15 9.79 7.01
CA ASP A 195 36.46 10.79 7.83
C ASP A 195 35.12 10.26 8.37
N TRP A 196 35.20 9.14 9.11
CA TRP A 196 34.04 8.42 9.64
C TRP A 196 33.20 9.27 10.59
N ASP A 197 33.85 10.18 11.34
CA ASP A 197 33.17 11.13 12.22
C ASP A 197 32.23 12.07 11.46
N LYS A 198 32.65 12.59 10.30
CA LYS A 198 31.77 13.44 9.46
C LYS A 198 30.60 12.65 8.89
N VAL A 199 30.83 11.41 8.45
CA VAL A 199 29.77 10.55 7.93
C VAL A 199 28.77 10.20 9.04
N TRP A 200 29.26 9.91 10.25
CA TRP A 200 28.43 9.67 11.43
C TRP A 200 27.57 10.89 11.79
N GLN A 201 28.14 12.09 11.81
CA GLN A 201 27.41 13.32 12.08
C GLN A 201 26.30 13.58 11.04
N ALA A 202 26.60 13.41 9.76
CA ALA A 202 25.61 13.52 8.69
C ALA A 202 24.48 12.50 8.88
N PHE A 203 24.81 11.24 9.18
CA PHE A 203 23.84 10.20 9.46
C PHE A 203 22.93 10.52 10.66
N ARG A 204 23.52 10.96 11.77
CA ARG A 204 22.79 11.36 12.98
C ARG A 204 21.82 12.50 12.71
N SER A 205 22.25 13.53 11.97
CA SER A 205 21.40 14.66 11.60
C SER A 205 20.15 14.21 10.84
N VAL A 206 20.28 13.26 9.90
CA VAL A 206 19.13 12.74 9.14
C VAL A 206 18.20 11.93 10.04
N VAL A 207 18.74 11.10 10.93
CA VAL A 207 17.95 10.26 11.85
C VAL A 207 17.18 11.09 12.88
N GLU A 208 17.78 12.16 13.40
CA GLU A 208 17.16 13.05 14.38
C GLU A 208 16.07 13.94 13.76
N ALA A 209 16.17 14.21 12.45
CA ALA A 209 15.16 14.97 11.72
C ALA A 209 13.89 14.16 11.36
N ILE A 210 13.85 12.84 11.62
CA ILE A 210 12.70 11.99 11.24
C ILE A 210 11.46 12.36 12.07
N PRO A 211 10.35 12.80 11.43
CA PRO A 211 9.12 13.15 12.15
C PRO A 211 8.44 11.94 12.79
N ARG A 212 7.74 12.15 13.92
CA ARG A 212 6.91 11.11 14.56
C ARG A 212 5.77 10.61 13.66
N ARG A 213 5.25 11.47 12.80
CA ARG A 213 4.22 11.15 11.79
C ARG A 213 4.66 11.69 10.44
N ALA A 214 5.52 10.93 9.77
CA ALA A 214 6.02 11.30 8.46
C ALA A 214 5.04 10.90 7.34
N SER A 215 4.83 11.82 6.41
CA SER A 215 4.15 11.59 5.13
C SER A 215 5.00 10.72 4.20
N LEU A 216 4.41 10.24 3.10
CA LEU A 216 5.14 9.44 2.11
C LEU A 216 6.30 10.23 1.49
N ASP A 217 6.08 11.50 1.16
CA ASP A 217 7.09 12.35 0.51
C ASP A 217 8.24 12.69 1.45
N GLU A 218 7.94 12.97 2.73
CA GLU A 218 8.97 13.14 3.76
C GLU A 218 9.81 11.88 3.92
N LEU A 219 9.17 10.70 3.96
CA LEU A 219 9.89 9.42 4.08
C LEU A 219 10.72 9.10 2.86
N ARG A 220 10.27 9.46 1.65
CA ARG A 220 11.05 9.32 0.42
C ARG A 220 12.29 10.21 0.47
N ALA A 221 12.14 11.49 0.83
CA ALA A 221 13.27 12.40 0.97
C ALA A 221 14.29 11.91 2.02
N ILE A 222 13.82 11.41 3.17
CA ILE A 222 14.68 10.81 4.18
C ILE A 222 15.38 9.55 3.64
N CYS A 223 14.65 8.70 2.91
CA CYS A 223 15.22 7.50 2.30
C CYS A 223 16.33 7.85 1.31
N ASP A 224 16.14 8.87 0.47
CA ASP A 224 17.13 9.31 -0.52
C ASP A 224 18.40 9.85 0.16
N GLN A 225 18.24 10.62 1.24
CA GLN A 225 19.39 11.08 2.05
C GLN A 225 20.15 9.91 2.68
N LEU A 226 19.44 8.93 3.23
CA LEU A 226 20.08 7.72 3.79
C LEU A 226 20.76 6.89 2.71
N VAL A 227 20.19 6.76 1.52
CA VAL A 227 20.84 6.08 0.38
C VAL A 227 22.12 6.79 -0.02
N ALA A 228 22.12 8.13 -0.08
CA ALA A 228 23.34 8.90 -0.39
C ALA A 228 24.43 8.67 0.66
N ILE A 229 24.08 8.67 1.95
CA ILE A 229 25.03 8.35 3.03
C ILE A 229 25.54 6.91 2.90
N ARG A 230 24.66 5.96 2.60
CA ARG A 230 25.06 4.57 2.40
C ARG A 230 26.07 4.41 1.26
N GLN A 231 25.87 5.11 0.14
CA GLN A 231 26.82 5.11 -0.98
C GLN A 231 28.18 5.71 -0.62
N ILE A 232 28.22 6.72 0.26
CA ILE A 232 29.48 7.28 0.78
C ILE A 232 30.19 6.23 1.63
N VAL A 233 29.48 5.58 2.55
CA VAL A 233 30.00 4.49 3.40
C VAL A 233 30.57 3.37 2.52
N ASP A 234 29.79 2.88 1.55
CA ASP A 234 30.25 1.79 0.66
C ASP A 234 31.52 2.18 -0.09
N LYS A 235 31.60 3.40 -0.65
CA LYS A 235 32.81 3.89 -1.32
C LYS A 235 34.03 3.95 -0.39
N MET A 236 33.84 4.40 0.85
CA MET A 236 34.93 4.46 1.83
C MET A 236 35.43 3.07 2.22
N LEU A 237 34.53 2.07 2.28
CA LEU A 237 34.90 0.67 2.50
C LEU A 237 35.60 0.05 1.27
N GLU A 238 35.10 0.31 0.06
CA GLU A 238 35.70 -0.21 -1.19
C GLU A 238 37.10 0.33 -1.46
N ILE A 239 37.37 1.61 -1.13
CA ILE A 239 38.71 2.19 -1.22
C ILE A 239 39.70 1.37 -0.39
N LYS A 240 39.29 0.82 0.75
CA LYS A 240 40.15 -0.02 1.58
C LYS A 240 40.37 -1.42 0.99
N ASP A 241 39.34 -2.08 0.45
CA ASP A 241 39.51 -3.40 -0.18
C ASP A 241 40.52 -3.31 -1.34
N ASN A 242 40.38 -2.30 -2.20
CA ASN A 242 41.33 -2.05 -3.27
C ASN A 242 42.71 -1.63 -2.74
N SER A 243 42.80 -0.82 -1.68
CA SER A 243 44.09 -0.46 -1.07
C SER A 243 44.79 -1.65 -0.43
N SER A 244 44.04 -2.55 0.19
CA SER A 244 44.55 -3.79 0.80
C SER A 244 45.03 -4.75 -0.27
N GLU A 245 44.27 -4.94 -1.36
CA GLU A 245 44.71 -5.72 -2.53
C GLU A 245 45.94 -5.12 -3.22
N ILE A 246 45.98 -3.80 -3.40
CA ILE A 246 47.13 -3.10 -3.98
C ILE A 246 48.35 -3.24 -3.07
N ILE A 247 48.23 -3.04 -1.75
CA ILE A 247 49.33 -3.20 -0.78
C ILE A 247 49.81 -4.66 -0.76
N LEU A 248 48.90 -5.64 -0.75
CA LEU A 248 49.26 -7.06 -0.82
C LEU A 248 50.03 -7.39 -2.11
N SER A 249 49.59 -6.85 -3.25
CA SER A 249 50.31 -6.98 -4.54
C SER A 249 51.65 -6.24 -4.56
N HIS A 250 51.75 -5.11 -3.86
CA HIS A 250 52.98 -4.31 -3.74
C HIS A 250 53.99 -4.93 -2.77
N ILE A 251 53.56 -5.70 -1.76
CA ILE A 251 54.42 -6.45 -0.82
C ILE A 251 54.91 -7.77 -1.46
N GLN A 252 54.16 -8.39 -2.36
CA GLN A 252 54.62 -9.56 -3.12
C GLN A 252 55.67 -9.24 -4.21
N ASN A 253 55.69 -8.01 -4.74
CA ASN A 253 56.66 -7.58 -5.76
C ASN A 253 58.13 -7.44 -5.28
N PRO A 254 58.47 -6.95 -4.07
CA PRO A 254 59.85 -6.92 -3.58
C PRO A 254 60.36 -8.31 -3.19
N ILE A 255 59.49 -9.25 -2.80
CA ILE A 255 59.89 -10.65 -2.51
C ILE A 255 60.35 -11.35 -3.80
N LEU A 256 59.72 -11.07 -4.94
CA LEU A 256 60.15 -11.58 -6.26
C LEU A 256 61.45 -10.90 -6.76
N LYS A 257 61.67 -9.62 -6.45
CA LYS A 257 62.93 -8.91 -6.77
C LYS A 257 64.11 -9.40 -5.92
N LEU A 258 63.91 -9.63 -4.62
CA LEU A 258 64.93 -10.19 -3.72
C LEU A 258 65.29 -11.64 -4.09
N ASN A 259 64.31 -12.47 -4.48
CA ASN A 259 64.57 -13.83 -4.95
C ASN A 259 65.32 -13.86 -6.30
N ARG A 260 65.09 -12.90 -7.21
CA ARG A 260 65.88 -12.76 -8.44
C ARG A 260 67.33 -12.32 -8.16
N LEU A 261 67.55 -11.41 -7.20
CA LEU A 261 68.90 -11.00 -6.78
C LEU A 261 69.65 -12.13 -6.05
N ARG A 262 68.97 -12.90 -5.20
CA ARG A 262 69.53 -14.09 -4.52
C ARG A 262 69.93 -15.20 -5.49
N LYS A 263 69.13 -15.43 -6.55
CA LYS A 263 69.46 -16.39 -7.62
C LYS A 263 70.67 -15.95 -8.47
N LYS A 264 70.85 -14.62 -8.62
CA LYS A 264 71.96 -14.01 -9.39
C LYS A 264 73.27 -13.96 -8.59
N LEU A 265 73.20 -13.83 -7.26
CA LEU A 265 74.35 -13.93 -6.35
C LEU A 265 74.81 -15.39 -6.16
N GLY A 266 73.89 -16.35 -6.11
CA GLY A 266 74.20 -17.78 -6.02
C GLY A 266 74.88 -18.38 -7.27
N SER A 267 74.80 -17.73 -8.43
CA SER A 267 75.52 -18.15 -9.65
C SER A 267 76.97 -17.67 -9.71
N ILE A 268 77.39 -16.73 -8.85
CA ILE A 268 78.74 -16.13 -8.87
C ILE A 268 79.69 -16.85 -7.90
N LEU A 269 79.16 -17.62 -6.94
CA LEU A 269 79.95 -18.40 -5.99
C LEU A 269 79.65 -19.90 -6.17
N ARG A 270 80.39 -20.59 -7.06
CA ARG A 270 80.49 -22.06 -7.03
C ARG A 270 81.79 -22.47 -6.34
N PRO A 271 81.76 -23.45 -5.41
CA PRO A 271 82.97 -24.06 -4.87
C PRO A 271 83.60 -25.03 -5.89
N ILE A 272 84.93 -25.12 -5.86
CA ILE A 272 85.72 -26.08 -6.63
C ILE A 272 85.53 -27.48 -6.02
N GLU A 273 84.85 -28.38 -6.72
CA GLU A 273 84.71 -29.79 -6.32
C GLU A 273 85.93 -30.61 -6.75
N THR A 274 86.64 -31.19 -5.77
CA THR A 274 87.63 -32.25 -5.99
C THR A 274 86.95 -33.61 -6.17
N ARG A 275 87.15 -34.24 -7.34
CA ARG A 275 86.71 -35.58 -7.72
C ARG A 275 87.21 -36.68 -6.76
N LYS A 276 86.31 -37.55 -6.31
CA LYS A 276 86.60 -38.83 -5.63
C LYS A 276 87.14 -39.87 -6.62
N ALA A 277 88.20 -40.58 -6.24
CA ALA A 277 88.67 -41.81 -6.88
C ALA A 277 88.15 -43.06 -6.15
N HIS A 278 87.90 -44.10 -6.93
CA HIS A 278 87.24 -45.38 -6.62
C HIS A 278 88.26 -46.43 -6.15
N PRO A 279 87.95 -47.34 -5.20
CA PRO A 279 88.83 -48.47 -4.91
C PRO A 279 88.32 -49.76 -5.58
N GLN A 280 89.18 -50.44 -6.33
CA GLN A 280 89.06 -51.88 -6.64
C GLN A 280 90.10 -52.65 -5.83
N ALA A 281 89.66 -53.75 -5.23
CA ALA A 281 90.46 -54.69 -4.45
C ALA A 281 91.06 -55.78 -5.34
N ILE A 282 92.33 -56.15 -5.10
CA ILE A 282 92.90 -57.48 -5.43
C ILE A 282 93.85 -57.86 -4.28
N ARG A 283 93.37 -58.68 -3.34
CA ARG A 283 93.81 -60.06 -3.02
C ARG A 283 93.30 -60.48 -1.65
#